data_AF-A0A3N5LFU3-F1
#
_entry.id   AF-A0A3N5LFU3-F1
#
_cell.length_a   1.000
_cell.length_b   1.000
_cell.length_c   1.000
_cell.angle_alpha   90.00
_cell.angle_beta   90.00
_cell.angle_gamma   90.00
#
_symmetry.space_group_name_H-M   'P 1'
#
loop_
_entity.id
_entity.type
_entity.pdbx_description
1 polymer ?
#
loop_
_entity_poly.entity_id
_entity_poly.type
_entity_poly.pdbx_seq_one_letter_code
_entity_poly.pdbx_strand_id
1 'polypeptide(L)'
;MPDPLSYNTTYYWRVASLYEDDCTMDDYGPFSEPFSFTTRPGDGDYLNSVIVPNQFTLKQNYPNPFNPTTTIGYNIPFNNFVTLIVYDVNGKIVQTLVRMD
;
A
#
# COMPACT_ATOMS: atom_id res chain seq x y z
N MET A 1 15.24 3.57 -20.31
CA MET A 1 14.33 2.71 -19.52
C MET A 1 12.95 3.35 -19.56
N PRO A 2 11.85 2.58 -19.66
CA PRO A 2 10.52 3.15 -19.50
C PRO A 2 10.38 3.79 -18.12
N ASP A 3 9.56 4.82 -18.02
CA ASP A 3 9.28 5.47 -16.74
C ASP A 3 8.60 4.48 -15.77
N PRO A 4 8.87 4.59 -14.46
CA PRO A 4 8.18 3.78 -13.47
C PRO A 4 6.68 4.08 -13.49
N LEU A 5 5.89 3.06 -13.22
CA LEU A 5 4.44 3.19 -13.12
C LEU A 5 4.06 4.14 -11.98
N SER A 6 3.01 4.94 -12.19
CA SER A 6 2.44 5.82 -11.17
C SER A 6 1.81 5.01 -10.05
N TYR A 7 1.90 5.48 -8.80
CA TYR A 7 1.25 4.85 -7.65
C TYR A 7 -0.27 5.06 -7.64
N ASN A 8 -0.99 4.16 -6.97
CA ASN A 8 -2.45 4.20 -6.83
C ASN A 8 -3.18 4.32 -8.17
N THR A 9 -2.59 3.73 -9.22
CA THR A 9 -3.07 3.80 -10.59
C THR A 9 -3.38 2.40 -11.07
N THR A 10 -4.58 2.22 -11.64
CA THR A 10 -4.98 0.94 -12.23
C THR A 10 -4.48 0.86 -13.65
N TYR A 11 -3.66 -0.15 -13.92
CA TYR A 11 -3.16 -0.48 -15.25
C TYR A 11 -3.91 -1.68 -15.80
N TYR A 12 -4.15 -1.66 -17.10
CA TYR A 12 -4.84 -2.71 -17.84
C TYR A 12 -3.88 -3.30 -18.88
N TRP A 13 -3.87 -4.62 -19.00
CA TRP A 13 -3.07 -5.32 -20.00
C TRP A 13 -3.82 -6.54 -20.54
N ARG A 14 -3.51 -6.91 -21.77
CA ARG A 14 -4.09 -8.06 -22.47
C ARG A 14 -3.02 -8.69 -23.36
N VAL A 15 -3.17 -9.96 -23.67
CA VAL A 15 -2.21 -10.70 -24.50
C VAL A 15 -2.89 -11.26 -25.73
N ALA A 16 -2.18 -11.36 -26.85
CA ALA A 16 -2.61 -12.03 -28.06
C ALA A 16 -1.48 -12.94 -28.55
N SER A 17 -1.82 -14.05 -29.20
CA SER A 17 -0.83 -14.89 -29.89
C SER A 17 -0.39 -14.23 -31.18
N LEU A 18 0.88 -14.38 -31.56
CA LEU A 18 1.39 -14.01 -32.88
C LEU A 18 1.46 -15.27 -33.74
N TYR A 19 0.91 -15.22 -34.95
CA TYR A 19 1.07 -16.28 -35.94
C TYR A 19 2.22 -15.88 -36.90
N GLU A 20 3.39 -16.50 -36.71
CA GLU A 20 4.63 -16.37 -37.50
C GLU A 20 5.60 -15.20 -37.19
N ASP A 21 6.86 -15.39 -37.64
CA ASP A 21 8.07 -14.59 -37.32
C ASP A 21 8.16 -13.24 -38.09
N ASP A 22 7.18 -12.90 -38.93
CA ASP A 22 7.12 -11.62 -39.64
C ASP A 22 6.18 -10.67 -38.87
N CYS A 23 6.75 -9.68 -38.19
CA CYS A 23 6.05 -8.77 -37.28
C CYS A 23 5.17 -7.74 -38.02
N THR A 24 4.28 -8.17 -38.92
CA THR A 24 3.28 -7.27 -39.49
C THR A 24 2.14 -7.07 -38.49
N MET A 25 1.60 -5.85 -38.42
CA MET A 25 0.67 -5.42 -37.36
C MET A 25 -0.67 -6.19 -37.34
N ASP A 26 -0.92 -7.03 -38.36
CA ASP A 26 -2.20 -7.70 -38.60
C ASP A 26 -2.19 -9.20 -38.21
N ASP A 27 -1.07 -9.74 -37.71
CA ASP A 27 -0.89 -11.19 -37.43
C ASP A 27 -1.19 -11.62 -35.97
N TYR A 28 -1.86 -10.75 -35.20
CA TYR A 28 -2.30 -11.09 -33.86
C TYR A 28 -3.60 -11.92 -33.89
N GLY A 29 -3.60 -13.04 -33.17
CA GLY A 29 -4.82 -13.73 -32.78
C GLY A 29 -5.71 -12.88 -31.85
N PRO A 30 -6.89 -13.40 -31.46
CA PRO A 30 -7.77 -12.65 -30.56
C PRO A 30 -7.07 -12.32 -29.25
N PHE A 31 -7.22 -11.08 -28.79
CA PHE A 31 -6.74 -10.68 -27.47
C PHE A 31 -7.51 -11.41 -26.37
N SER A 32 -6.83 -11.67 -25.25
CA SER A 32 -7.46 -12.08 -24.01
C SER A 32 -8.41 -11.01 -23.48
N GLU A 33 -9.27 -11.41 -22.55
CA GLU A 33 -9.92 -10.45 -21.65
C GLU A 33 -8.86 -9.58 -20.94
N PRO A 34 -9.17 -8.30 -20.65
CA PRO A 34 -8.24 -7.40 -20.01
C PRO A 34 -8.02 -7.83 -18.55
N PHE A 35 -6.74 -8.03 -18.20
CA PHE A 35 -6.31 -8.13 -16.82
C PHE A 35 -6.02 -6.72 -16.29
N SER A 36 -6.22 -6.52 -14.98
CA SER A 36 -5.87 -5.26 -14.34
C SER A 36 -5.17 -5.47 -13.01
N PHE A 37 -4.31 -4.52 -12.67
CA PHE A 37 -3.72 -4.41 -11.35
C PHE A 37 -3.63 -2.94 -10.95
N THR A 38 -3.68 -2.66 -9.65
CA THR A 38 -3.52 -1.31 -9.10
C THR A 38 -2.20 -1.27 -8.36
N THR A 39 -1.29 -0.38 -8.78
CA THR A 39 0.01 -0.20 -8.14
C THR A 39 -0.15 0.31 -6.71
N ARG A 40 0.50 -0.37 -5.76
CA ARG A 40 0.63 0.09 -4.37
C ARG A 40 2.07 0.49 -4.07
N PRO A 41 2.30 1.41 -3.13
CA PRO A 41 3.63 1.63 -2.57
C PRO A 41 4.17 0.30 -2.02
N GLY A 42 5.23 -0.24 -2.61
CA GLY A 42 5.86 -1.50 -2.19
C GLY A 42 5.67 -2.71 -3.13
N ASP A 43 4.87 -2.61 -4.20
CA ASP A 43 4.63 -3.72 -5.15
C ASP A 43 5.84 -4.08 -6.05
N GLY A 44 7.05 -3.59 -5.73
CA GLY A 44 8.24 -3.68 -6.57
C GLY A 44 9.37 -4.59 -6.08
N ASP A 45 9.26 -5.25 -4.92
CA ASP A 45 10.31 -6.14 -4.41
C ASP A 45 9.72 -7.50 -3.97
N TYR A 46 9.78 -8.49 -4.87
CA TYR A 46 9.34 -9.87 -4.58
C TYR A 46 10.37 -10.68 -3.76
N LEU A 47 11.56 -10.15 -3.48
CA LEU A 47 12.60 -10.84 -2.70
C LEU A 47 12.64 -10.42 -1.23
N ASN A 48 12.10 -9.24 -0.91
CA ASN A 48 11.75 -8.85 0.45
C ASN A 48 10.27 -8.51 0.49
N SER A 49 9.41 -9.49 0.83
CA SER A 49 8.02 -9.22 1.18
C SER A 49 7.98 -8.36 2.44
N VAL A 50 8.17 -7.05 2.26
CA VAL A 50 7.75 -6.06 3.23
C VAL A 50 6.24 -6.23 3.27
N ILE A 51 5.75 -6.91 4.31
CA ILE A 51 4.33 -7.05 4.58
C ILE A 51 3.80 -5.65 4.83
N VAL A 52 3.38 -4.97 3.76
CA VAL A 52 2.69 -3.70 3.86
C VAL A 52 1.35 -4.00 4.53
N PRO A 53 1.02 -3.33 5.65
CA PRO A 53 -0.26 -3.53 6.29
C PRO A 53 -1.38 -3.29 5.30
N ASN A 54 -2.38 -4.16 5.21
CA ASN A 54 -3.51 -3.93 4.29
C ASN A 54 -4.57 -2.97 4.86
N GLN A 55 -4.44 -2.60 6.14
CA GLN A 55 -5.40 -1.77 6.86
C GLN A 55 -4.71 -0.98 7.98
N PHE A 56 -5.35 0.10 8.41
CA PHE A 56 -4.96 0.83 9.62
C PHE A 56 -5.19 -0.05 10.85
N THR A 57 -4.18 -0.18 11.71
CA THR A 57 -4.34 -0.85 13.01
C THR A 57 -3.63 -0.07 14.11
N LEU A 58 -4.26 -0.06 15.29
CA LEU A 58 -3.68 0.42 16.53
C LEU A 58 -3.46 -0.78 17.44
N LYS A 59 -2.21 -1.04 17.82
CA LYS A 59 -1.84 -2.11 18.73
C LYS A 59 -2.08 -1.66 20.17
N GLN A 60 -2.29 -2.62 21.06
CA GLN A 60 -2.35 -2.36 22.49
C GLN A 60 -1.06 -1.68 22.97
N ASN A 61 -1.20 -0.81 23.96
CA ASN A 61 -0.06 -0.14 24.55
C ASN A 61 0.74 -1.13 25.41
N TYR A 62 2.05 -1.22 25.19
CA TYR A 62 2.92 -2.14 25.93
C TYR A 62 4.24 -1.45 26.34
N PRO A 63 4.70 -1.63 27.58
CA PRO A 63 4.08 -2.41 28.66
C PRO A 63 2.93 -1.67 29.37
N ASN A 64 1.90 -2.41 29.82
CA ASN A 64 0.74 -1.98 30.62
C ASN A 64 0.19 -3.27 31.31
N PRO A 65 -0.10 -3.34 32.64
CA PRO A 65 -0.34 -2.29 33.66
C PRO A 65 0.88 -1.82 34.50
N PHE A 66 0.77 -0.60 35.06
CA PHE A 66 1.69 0.08 36.01
C PHE A 66 3.09 0.48 35.51
N ASN A 67 3.24 0.77 34.21
CA ASN A 67 4.47 1.38 33.69
C ASN A 67 4.25 2.89 33.43
N PRO A 68 5.13 3.78 33.92
CA PRO A 68 5.06 5.21 33.65
C PRO A 68 5.37 5.56 32.17
N THR A 69 5.83 4.59 31.39
CA THR A 69 6.09 4.73 29.95
C THR A 69 5.57 3.49 29.24
N THR A 70 4.90 3.70 28.10
CA THR A 70 4.32 2.64 27.29
C THR A 70 4.52 2.97 25.82
N THR A 71 4.58 1.97 24.95
CA THR A 71 4.71 2.13 23.50
C THR A 71 3.39 1.76 22.83
N ILE A 72 2.92 2.62 21.93
CA ILE A 72 1.72 2.37 21.13
C ILE A 72 2.18 2.09 19.69
N GLY A 73 2.09 0.83 19.28
CA GLY A 73 2.37 0.45 17.90
C GLY A 73 1.18 0.75 16.99
N TYR A 74 1.42 1.24 15.79
CA TYR A 74 0.37 1.41 14.78
C TYR A 74 0.90 1.04 13.39
N ASN A 75 -0.01 0.71 12.49
CA ASN A 75 0.30 0.36 11.11
C ASN A 75 -0.48 1.27 10.15
N ILE A 76 0.18 1.70 9.07
CA ILE A 76 -0.41 2.51 8.00
C ILE A 76 -0.26 1.74 6.68
N PRO A 77 -1.33 1.57 5.89
CA PRO A 77 -1.30 0.74 4.69
C PRO A 77 -0.61 1.37 3.46
N PHE A 78 -0.44 2.68 3.45
CA PHE A 78 0.23 3.44 2.39
C PHE A 78 0.55 4.83 2.95
N ASN A 79 1.47 5.57 2.32
CA ASN A 79 1.79 6.93 2.76
C ASN A 79 0.53 7.80 2.83
N ASN A 80 0.19 8.25 4.03
CA ASN A 80 -0.98 9.06 4.30
C ASN A 80 -0.72 9.95 5.52
N PHE A 81 -1.42 11.08 5.60
CA PHE A 81 -1.37 11.94 6.76
C PHE A 81 -2.08 11.25 7.93
N VAL A 82 -1.34 11.01 9.01
CA VAL A 82 -1.89 10.43 10.23
C VAL A 82 -1.69 11.35 11.41
N THR A 83 -2.66 11.33 12.33
CA THR A 83 -2.54 11.98 13.63
C THR A 83 -2.88 10.96 14.72
N LEU A 84 -2.00 10.82 15.71
CA LEU A 84 -2.24 9.98 16.88
C LEU A 84 -2.38 10.88 18.11
N ILE A 85 -3.57 10.88 18.72
CA ILE A 85 -3.93 11.77 19.83
C ILE A 85 -4.38 10.94 21.03
N VAL A 86 -3.89 11.29 22.21
CA VAL A 86 -4.29 10.73 23.50
C VAL A 86 -5.32 11.65 24.14
N TYR A 87 -6.45 11.08 24.55
CA TYR A 87 -7.54 11.77 25.24
C TYR A 87 -7.68 11.27 26.68
N ASP A 88 -8.15 12.14 27.57
CA ASP A 88 -8.63 11.73 28.89
C ASP A 88 -10.08 11.20 28.83
N VAL A 89 -10.58 10.73 29.97
CA VAL A 89 -11.95 10.20 30.10
C VAL A 89 -13.05 11.24 29.85
N ASN A 90 -12.72 12.53 29.88
CA ASN A 90 -13.64 13.62 29.58
C ASN A 90 -13.55 14.05 28.11
N GLY A 91 -12.74 13.37 27.29
CA GLY A 91 -12.53 13.71 25.88
C GLY A 91 -11.58 14.89 25.66
N LYS A 92 -10.83 15.33 26.67
CA LYS A 92 -9.83 16.40 26.52
C LYS A 92 -8.52 15.82 25.97
N ILE A 93 -7.91 16.53 25.03
CA ILE A 93 -6.58 16.16 24.51
C ILE A 93 -5.54 16.28 25.62
N VAL A 94 -4.86 15.18 25.90
CA VAL A 94 -3.72 15.09 26.82
C VAL A 94 -2.42 15.29 26.05
N GLN A 95 -2.28 14.62 24.91
CA GLN A 95 -1.05 14.68 24.10
C GLN A 95 -1.31 14.31 22.64
N THR A 96 -0.58 14.92 21.72
CA THR A 96 -0.45 14.48 20.33
C THR A 96 0.88 13.76 20.18
N LEU A 97 0.84 12.46 19.84
CA LEU A 97 2.03 11.62 19.70
C LEU A 97 2.62 11.65 18.28
N VAL A 98 1.76 11.74 17.28
CA VAL A 98 2.14 11.80 15.86
C VAL A 98 1.28 12.84 15.19
N ARG A 99 1.89 13.68 14.35
CA ARG A 99 1.22 14.59 13.43
C ARG A 99 2.07 14.67 12.18
N MET A 100 1.51 14.23 11.06
CA MET A 100 2.13 14.38 9.74
C MET A 100 1.43 15.54 9.02
N ASP A 101 2.22 16.47 8.49
CA ASP A 101 1.78 17.61 7.69
C ASP A 101 2.25 17.43 6.23
#